data_AF-A0A3L9ZJW2-F1
#
_entry.id   AF-A0A3L9ZJW2-F1
#
_cell.length_a   1.000
_cell.length_b   1.000
_cell.length_c   1.000
_cell.angle_alpha   90.00
_cell.angle_beta   90.00
_cell.angle_gamma   90.00
#
_symmetry.space_group_name_H-M   'P 1'
#
loop_
_entity.id
_entity.type
_entity.pdbx_description
1 polymer ?
#
loop_
_entity_poly.entity_id
_entity_poly.type
_entity_poly.pdbx_seq_one_letter_code
_entity_poly.pdbx_strand_id
1 'polypeptide(L)'
;MKLLKHIILFKVIIIAAVSCQNQNKSEPVEQTTKANNSNQEISQFTGNYVSESYKKRNEGYDWISVSVNQVSDSSFHISVRSRVDKKKPTCTFDADAIKISNNQLRSNVDGKDIIYTFDKGIITIAPEKDEDKYALSYYCSGGGSFSGDYVKIDETLDEKQLDSRVFLKTLSMENISFDVSTTGKGSIQKLTIQPFGLEIDNTKITMEVDGSVTNAEISDLNSDGFPELLVYTTSAGSGSYGNVIAYSVNAGKSVSQIYFPPIADNPLTNKGYMGHDEFSIVKNILVQRFRTYKENNENSNPTGKIRQIKYKLTDGEASRKFVVDNIIEYPKK
;
A
#
# COMPACT_ATOMS: atom_id res chain seq x y z
N MET A 1 53.88 45.35 64.33
CA MET A 1 54.41 44.08 64.88
C MET A 1 54.50 43.10 63.72
N LYS A 2 55.69 42.80 63.15
CA LYS A 2 56.62 41.72 63.58
C LYS A 2 55.80 40.51 64.09
N LEU A 3 55.85 39.29 63.57
CA LEU A 3 56.85 38.52 62.84
C LEU A 3 56.07 37.56 61.91
N LEU A 4 56.47 37.26 60.67
CA LEU A 4 57.69 36.59 60.22
C LEU A 4 57.80 35.12 60.70
N LYS A 5 57.66 34.19 59.74
CA LYS A 5 58.62 33.14 59.35
C LYS A 5 57.85 31.87 58.94
N HIS A 6 57.75 31.57 57.64
CA HIS A 6 58.81 30.96 56.80
C HIS A 6 59.21 29.58 57.30
N ILE A 7 59.18 28.60 56.40
CA ILE A 7 60.35 27.89 55.87
C ILE A 7 59.79 26.80 54.92
N ILE A 8 59.89 26.97 53.59
CA ILE A 8 61.10 26.75 52.75
C ILE A 8 61.33 25.23 52.60
N LEU A 9 61.36 24.66 51.40
CA LEU A 9 62.54 24.43 50.51
C LEU A 9 62.01 23.39 49.47
N PHE A 10 62.38 23.25 48.20
CA PHE A 10 63.20 23.97 47.24
C PHE A 10 63.10 23.19 45.91
N LYS A 11 63.18 23.96 44.81
CA LYS A 11 64.01 23.75 43.60
C LYS A 11 63.79 22.46 42.80
N VAL A 12 63.75 22.55 41.47
CA VAL A 12 64.92 22.71 40.57
C VAL A 12 64.34 23.13 39.20
N ILE A 13 64.67 24.32 38.66
CA ILE A 13 65.77 24.63 37.68
C ILE A 13 65.40 24.10 36.26
N ILE A 14 65.54 24.79 35.12
CA ILE A 14 65.91 26.17 34.74
C ILE A 14 65.85 26.23 33.17
N ILE A 15 65.49 27.39 32.61
CA ILE A 15 65.96 28.03 31.33
C ILE A 15 65.74 27.24 30.01
N ALA A 16 64.76 27.60 29.18
CA ALA A 16 64.66 28.71 28.19
C ALA A 16 65.22 28.41 26.79
N ALA A 17 64.34 28.49 25.79
CA ALA A 17 64.60 29.08 24.47
C ALA A 17 63.26 29.42 23.79
N VAL A 18 63.17 30.66 23.29
CA VAL A 18 62.08 31.19 22.48
C VAL A 18 62.29 30.74 21.03
N SER A 19 61.27 30.18 20.38
CA SER A 19 60.92 30.47 18.97
C SER A 19 59.58 29.83 18.59
N CYS A 20 58.75 30.58 17.87
CA CYS A 20 57.34 30.36 17.61
C CYS A 20 57.01 29.16 16.72
N GLN A 21 55.96 28.40 17.08
CA GLN A 21 55.07 27.74 16.12
C GLN A 21 53.60 27.84 16.59
N ASN A 22 52.80 28.51 15.75
CA ASN A 22 51.33 28.57 15.61
C ASN A 22 50.40 28.42 16.83
N GLN A 23 49.66 29.49 17.08
CA GLN A 23 48.45 29.49 17.91
C GLN A 23 47.27 28.85 17.17
N ASN A 24 46.53 27.98 17.84
CA ASN A 24 45.06 28.10 17.94
C ASN A 24 44.56 27.30 19.14
N LYS A 25 43.85 28.01 20.04
CA LYS A 25 43.25 27.51 21.27
C LYS A 25 42.07 26.59 20.94
N SER A 26 41.98 25.46 21.64
CA SER A 26 40.85 24.54 21.66
C SER A 26 39.76 25.03 22.63
N GLU A 27 38.57 25.23 22.10
CA GLU A 27 37.30 25.39 22.82
C GLU A 27 36.49 24.07 22.78
N PRO A 28 35.49 23.89 23.67
CA PRO A 28 34.83 22.62 23.94
C PRO A 28 33.91 22.17 22.80
N VAL A 29 33.90 20.85 22.56
CA VAL A 29 33.15 20.17 21.49
C VAL A 29 31.65 20.34 21.69
N GLU A 30 31.04 21.10 20.78
CA GLU A 30 29.60 21.22 20.60
C GLU A 30 29.08 19.94 19.91
N GLN A 31 28.30 19.12 20.62
CA GLN A 31 27.55 18.02 20.01
C GLN A 31 26.41 18.61 19.18
N THR A 32 26.66 18.78 17.89
CA THR A 32 25.63 19.08 16.90
C THR A 32 24.74 17.86 16.74
N THR A 33 23.51 17.98 17.21
CA THR A 33 22.39 17.08 16.92
C THR A 33 22.17 17.00 15.41
N LYS A 34 22.58 15.89 14.79
CA LYS A 34 22.14 15.48 13.45
C LYS A 34 20.73 14.91 13.55
N ALA A 35 19.73 15.78 13.45
CA ALA A 35 18.38 15.42 13.07
C ALA A 35 18.09 16.05 11.70
N ASN A 36 17.36 15.30 10.86
CA ASN A 36 16.80 15.68 9.55
C ASN A 36 17.67 15.46 8.30
N ASN A 37 17.83 14.19 7.90
CA ASN A 37 18.06 13.82 6.50
C ASN A 37 16.99 12.85 5.94
N SER A 38 16.21 12.17 6.78
CA SER A 38 15.14 11.26 6.34
C SER A 38 13.93 11.99 5.76
N ASN A 39 13.54 13.13 6.34
CA ASN A 39 12.33 13.86 5.91
C ASN A 39 12.49 14.59 4.56
N GLN A 40 13.71 14.95 4.15
CA GLN A 40 13.93 15.61 2.86
C GLN A 40 13.93 14.61 1.69
N GLU A 41 14.58 13.44 1.86
CA GLU A 41 14.61 12.39 0.83
C GLU A 41 13.24 11.75 0.57
N ILE A 42 12.40 11.64 1.58
CA ILE A 42 11.04 11.11 1.45
C ILE A 42 10.15 12.06 0.62
N SER A 43 10.28 13.38 0.84
CA SER A 43 9.46 14.40 0.16
C SER A 43 9.69 14.46 -1.36
N GLN A 44 10.81 13.91 -1.85
CA GLN A 44 11.19 14.07 -3.26
C GLN A 44 10.27 13.26 -4.20
N PHE A 45 9.84 12.07 -3.76
CA PHE A 45 9.00 11.17 -4.55
C PHE A 45 7.51 11.49 -4.37
N THR A 46 7.12 11.84 -3.14
CA THR A 46 5.72 11.97 -2.77
C THR A 46 5.11 13.24 -3.34
N GLY A 47 3.88 13.12 -3.85
CA GLY A 47 3.10 14.26 -4.33
C GLY A 47 2.25 13.93 -5.55
N ASN A 48 1.66 14.97 -6.11
CA ASN A 48 0.87 14.90 -7.33
C ASN A 48 1.68 15.46 -8.49
N TYR A 49 1.64 14.76 -9.62
CA TYR A 49 2.27 15.14 -10.88
C TYR A 49 1.21 15.11 -11.96
N VAL A 50 1.29 16.03 -12.94
CA VAL A 50 0.28 16.16 -13.98
C VAL A 50 0.90 16.35 -15.35
N SER A 51 0.19 15.90 -16.39
CA SER A 51 0.56 16.20 -17.76
C SER A 51 0.43 17.70 -18.03
N GLU A 52 1.16 18.22 -19.02
CA GLU A 52 1.19 19.65 -19.35
C GLU A 52 -0.22 20.24 -19.56
N SER A 53 -1.11 19.47 -20.18
CA SER A 53 -2.49 19.84 -20.49
C SER A 53 -3.37 20.10 -19.25
N TYR A 54 -2.95 19.72 -18.04
CA TYR A 54 -3.69 19.96 -16.80
C TYR A 54 -3.94 21.45 -16.54
N LYS A 55 -3.04 22.33 -16.98
CA LYS A 55 -3.23 23.80 -16.87
C LYS A 55 -4.46 24.29 -17.63
N LYS A 56 -4.87 23.56 -18.68
CA LYS A 56 -6.04 23.85 -19.53
C LYS A 56 -7.24 22.96 -19.21
N ARG A 57 -7.26 22.31 -18.05
CA ARG A 57 -8.31 21.36 -17.65
C ARG A 57 -9.73 21.96 -17.72
N ASN A 58 -9.87 23.23 -17.36
CA ASN A 58 -11.13 23.97 -17.37
C ASN A 58 -11.62 24.31 -18.78
N GLU A 59 -10.72 24.35 -19.77
CA GLU A 59 -11.06 24.52 -21.20
C GLU A 59 -11.52 23.20 -21.84
N GLY A 60 -11.40 22.07 -21.13
CA GLY A 60 -11.81 20.75 -21.63
C GLY A 60 -10.70 19.89 -22.22
N TYR A 61 -9.44 20.31 -22.10
CA TYR A 61 -8.30 19.51 -22.55
C TYR A 61 -8.17 18.22 -21.76
N ASP A 62 -7.80 17.14 -22.43
CA ASP A 62 -7.52 15.88 -21.74
C ASP A 62 -6.26 15.99 -20.90
N TRP A 63 -6.25 15.32 -19.75
CA TRP A 63 -5.10 15.33 -18.84
C TRP A 63 -5.03 14.04 -18.03
N ILE A 64 -3.82 13.75 -17.57
CA ILE A 64 -3.50 12.60 -16.73
C ILE A 64 -2.73 13.11 -15.51
N SER A 65 -3.04 12.58 -14.34
CA SER A 65 -2.31 12.79 -13.10
C SER A 65 -1.66 11.51 -12.62
N VAL A 66 -0.52 11.64 -11.96
CA VAL A 66 0.19 10.59 -11.24
C VAL A 66 0.29 11.02 -9.77
N SER A 67 -0.24 10.22 -8.86
CA SER A 67 -0.14 10.42 -7.42
C SER A 67 0.84 9.40 -6.85
N VAL A 68 1.81 9.85 -6.06
CA VAL A 68 2.80 8.99 -5.41
C VAL A 68 2.66 9.16 -3.90
N ASN A 69 2.22 8.09 -3.22
CA ASN A 69 2.02 8.06 -1.79
C ASN A 69 3.03 7.10 -1.16
N GLN A 70 3.68 7.48 -0.07
CA GLN A 70 4.58 6.58 0.63
C GLN A 70 3.78 5.59 1.49
N VAL A 71 4.12 4.31 1.40
CA VAL A 71 3.52 3.21 2.19
C VAL A 71 4.46 2.79 3.33
N SER A 72 5.77 2.75 3.07
CA SER A 72 6.82 2.53 4.06
C SER A 72 8.11 3.26 3.67
N ASP A 73 9.18 3.12 4.44
CA ASP A 73 10.50 3.73 4.15
C ASP A 73 11.02 3.42 2.74
N SER A 74 10.66 2.27 2.16
CA SER A 74 11.14 1.81 0.84
C SER A 74 10.03 1.47 -0.16
N SER A 75 8.76 1.60 0.23
CA SER A 75 7.62 1.26 -0.63
C SER A 75 6.65 2.43 -0.82
N PHE A 76 6.10 2.53 -2.02
CA PHE A 76 5.26 3.63 -2.48
C PHE A 76 4.08 3.06 -3.26
N HIS A 77 2.92 3.68 -3.13
CA HIS A 77 1.75 3.41 -3.96
C HIS A 77 1.65 4.47 -5.04
N ILE A 78 1.51 4.05 -6.29
CA ILE A 78 1.43 4.92 -7.46
C ILE A 78 0.05 4.76 -8.09
N SER A 79 -0.65 5.88 -8.24
CA SER A 79 -1.96 5.93 -8.90
C SER A 79 -1.91 6.86 -10.11
N VAL A 80 -2.31 6.36 -11.26
CA VAL A 80 -2.48 7.15 -12.49
C VAL A 80 -3.96 7.26 -12.80
N ARG A 81 -4.43 8.49 -12.97
CA ARG A 81 -5.84 8.81 -13.27
C ARG A 81 -5.92 9.82 -14.39
N SER A 82 -6.82 9.58 -15.33
CA SER A 82 -7.25 10.57 -16.32
C SER A 82 -8.50 11.30 -15.81
N ARG A 83 -8.82 12.43 -16.45
CA ARG A 83 -10.05 13.17 -16.13
C ARG A 83 -11.31 12.32 -16.36
N VAL A 84 -12.34 12.50 -15.53
CA VAL A 84 -13.62 11.76 -15.59
C VAL A 84 -14.87 12.63 -15.75
N ASP A 85 -14.74 13.95 -15.64
CA ASP A 85 -15.88 14.88 -15.65
C ASP A 85 -16.55 15.05 -17.01
N LYS A 86 -15.78 14.99 -18.10
CA LYS A 86 -16.28 15.20 -19.47
C LYS A 86 -16.48 13.92 -20.27
N LYS A 87 -15.79 12.85 -19.86
CA LYS A 87 -15.74 11.58 -20.58
C LYS A 87 -15.42 10.44 -19.62
N LYS A 88 -15.64 9.20 -20.08
CA LYS A 88 -15.12 8.03 -19.37
C LYS A 88 -13.60 8.17 -19.20
N PRO A 89 -13.04 7.72 -18.05
CA PRO A 89 -11.60 7.74 -17.83
C PRO A 89 -10.89 7.06 -18.99
N THR A 90 -9.89 7.73 -19.55
CA THR A 90 -9.07 7.20 -20.63
C THR A 90 -7.86 6.42 -20.16
N CYS A 91 -7.32 6.69 -18.98
CA CYS A 91 -6.26 5.92 -18.33
C CYS A 91 -6.59 5.72 -16.85
N THR A 92 -6.38 4.51 -16.34
CA THR A 92 -6.51 4.16 -14.91
C THR A 92 -5.51 3.06 -14.57
N PHE A 93 -4.63 3.31 -13.61
CA PHE A 93 -3.60 2.36 -13.19
C PHE A 93 -3.25 2.57 -11.72
N ASP A 94 -3.02 1.47 -11.00
CA ASP A 94 -2.49 1.47 -9.64
C ASP A 94 -1.42 0.40 -9.52
N ALA A 95 -0.31 0.72 -8.87
CA ALA A 95 0.73 -0.26 -8.57
C ALA A 95 1.54 0.14 -7.34
N ASP A 96 2.01 -0.86 -6.61
CA ASP A 96 3.03 -0.67 -5.59
C ASP A 96 4.42 -0.68 -6.23
N ALA A 97 5.26 0.24 -5.77
CA ALA A 97 6.61 0.46 -6.24
C ALA A 97 7.61 0.40 -5.08
N ILE A 98 8.82 -0.07 -5.38
CA ILE A 98 9.94 -0.08 -4.44
C ILE A 98 11.00 0.96 -4.84
N LYS A 99 11.63 1.60 -3.85
CA LYS A 99 12.79 2.47 -4.08
C LYS A 99 13.98 1.62 -4.56
N ILE A 100 14.48 1.90 -5.76
CA ILE A 100 15.67 1.23 -6.33
C ILE A 100 16.90 2.14 -6.35
N SER A 101 16.70 3.45 -6.29
CA SER A 101 17.79 4.43 -6.18
C SER A 101 17.31 5.71 -5.49
N ASN A 102 18.18 6.72 -5.39
CA ASN A 102 17.80 8.03 -4.84
C ASN A 102 16.81 8.80 -5.72
N ASN A 103 16.60 8.42 -6.96
CA ASN A 103 15.70 9.13 -7.87
C ASN A 103 14.81 8.19 -8.67
N GLN A 104 14.75 6.91 -8.34
CA GLN A 104 13.95 5.94 -9.06
C GLN A 104 13.16 5.01 -8.15
N LEU A 105 11.90 4.80 -8.55
CA LEU A 105 11.04 3.75 -8.06
C LEU A 105 10.81 2.72 -9.18
N ARG A 106 10.48 1.49 -8.79
CA ARG A 106 10.13 0.40 -9.72
C ARG A 106 8.91 -0.36 -9.26
N SER A 107 7.95 -0.57 -10.16
CA SER A 107 6.85 -1.53 -10.01
C SER A 107 7.07 -2.71 -10.94
N ASN A 108 6.70 -3.92 -10.51
CA ASN A 108 6.57 -5.07 -11.39
C ASN A 108 5.08 -5.33 -11.66
N VAL A 109 4.67 -5.24 -12.91
CA VAL A 109 3.27 -5.38 -13.32
C VAL A 109 3.18 -6.39 -14.46
N ASP A 110 2.48 -7.50 -14.23
CA ASP A 110 2.39 -8.63 -15.18
C ASP A 110 3.76 -9.09 -15.71
N GLY A 111 4.74 -9.17 -14.80
CA GLY A 111 6.11 -9.58 -15.10
C GLY A 111 6.98 -8.51 -15.80
N LYS A 112 6.46 -7.30 -16.00
CA LYS A 112 7.18 -6.18 -16.64
C LYS A 112 7.56 -5.13 -15.62
N ASP A 113 8.80 -4.67 -15.68
CA ASP A 113 9.30 -3.63 -14.78
C ASP A 113 8.98 -2.24 -15.36
N ILE A 114 8.29 -1.42 -14.56
CA ILE A 114 7.95 -0.03 -14.85
C ILE A 114 8.81 0.87 -13.97
N ILE A 115 9.55 1.79 -14.59
CA ILE A 115 10.48 2.70 -13.93
C ILE A 115 9.88 4.09 -13.85
N TYR A 116 9.99 4.69 -12.66
CA TYR A 116 9.57 6.04 -12.36
C TYR A 116 10.82 6.84 -11.99
N THR A 117 11.27 7.72 -12.89
CA THR A 117 12.49 8.52 -12.69
C THR A 117 12.12 9.94 -12.30
N PHE A 118 12.69 10.43 -11.21
CA PHE A 118 12.39 11.74 -10.64
C PHE A 118 13.56 12.70 -10.87
N ASP A 119 13.32 13.85 -11.51
CA ASP A 119 14.31 14.92 -11.64
C ASP A 119 13.62 16.28 -11.57
N LYS A 120 14.07 17.15 -10.65
CA LYS A 120 13.62 18.55 -10.54
C LYS A 120 12.09 18.74 -10.60
N GLY A 121 11.35 17.91 -9.89
CA GLY A 121 9.88 17.98 -9.86
C GLY A 121 9.21 17.40 -11.10
N ILE A 122 9.93 16.68 -11.96
CA ILE A 122 9.39 15.88 -13.05
C ILE A 122 9.45 14.42 -12.64
N ILE A 123 8.39 13.67 -12.94
CA ILE A 123 8.41 12.21 -12.96
C ILE A 123 8.30 11.75 -14.41
N THR A 124 9.28 10.97 -14.86
CA THR A 124 9.30 10.29 -16.16
C THR A 124 8.93 8.83 -15.94
N ILE A 125 7.90 8.35 -16.65
CA ILE A 125 7.38 6.99 -16.52
C ILE A 125 7.63 6.23 -17.82
N ALA A 126 8.30 5.09 -17.72
CA ALA A 126 8.51 4.19 -18.85
C ALA A 126 8.70 2.74 -18.40
N PRO A 127 8.37 1.75 -19.23
CA PRO A 127 8.88 0.39 -19.08
C PRO A 127 10.41 0.39 -19.07
N GLU A 128 11.02 -0.53 -18.31
CA GLU A 128 12.49 -0.66 -18.25
C GLU A 128 13.07 -1.09 -19.61
N LYS A 129 12.35 -1.93 -20.35
CA LYS A 129 12.78 -2.51 -21.62
C LYS A 129 11.99 -1.96 -22.80
N ASP A 130 12.69 -1.67 -23.89
CA ASP A 130 12.07 -1.18 -25.13
C ASP A 130 11.07 -2.17 -25.75
N GLU A 131 11.28 -3.47 -25.56
CA GLU A 131 10.38 -4.53 -25.99
C GLU A 131 8.99 -4.40 -25.33
N ASP A 132 8.95 -3.83 -24.12
CA ASP A 132 7.75 -3.63 -23.32
C ASP A 132 7.13 -2.23 -23.53
N LYS A 133 7.56 -1.44 -24.53
CA LYS A 133 7.14 -0.04 -24.73
C LYS A 133 5.63 0.21 -24.78
N TYR A 134 4.83 -0.82 -25.08
CA TYR A 134 3.37 -0.75 -25.11
C TYR A 134 2.69 -1.30 -23.85
N ALA A 135 3.45 -1.74 -22.83
CA ALA A 135 2.89 -2.28 -21.59
C ALA A 135 1.92 -1.31 -20.92
N LEU A 136 2.26 -0.01 -20.92
CA LEU A 136 1.45 1.02 -20.29
C LEU A 136 0.21 1.40 -21.11
N SER A 137 0.16 1.05 -22.40
CA SER A 137 -1.03 1.25 -23.23
C SER A 137 -2.19 0.34 -22.82
N TYR A 138 -1.93 -0.80 -22.17
CA TYR A 138 -2.99 -1.70 -21.70
C TYR A 138 -3.95 -1.03 -20.69
N TYR A 139 -3.44 -0.06 -19.94
CA TYR A 139 -4.17 0.69 -18.91
C TYR A 139 -4.83 1.96 -19.44
N CYS A 140 -4.77 2.16 -20.76
CA CYS A 140 -5.32 3.31 -21.44
C CYS A 140 -6.21 2.90 -22.62
N SER A 141 -7.37 3.53 -22.75
CA SER A 141 -8.28 3.37 -23.89
C SER A 141 -7.85 4.22 -25.10
N GLY A 142 -8.35 3.88 -26.28
CA GLY A 142 -8.17 4.69 -27.50
C GLY A 142 -6.74 4.74 -28.06
N GLY A 143 -5.90 3.76 -27.70
CA GLY A 143 -4.50 3.72 -28.13
C GLY A 143 -3.57 4.67 -27.35
N GLY A 144 -4.05 5.24 -26.23
CA GLY A 144 -3.25 6.07 -25.34
C GLY A 144 -2.17 5.29 -24.60
N SER A 145 -1.30 6.02 -23.93
CA SER A 145 -0.35 5.50 -22.94
C SER A 145 -0.13 6.56 -21.89
N PHE A 146 0.22 6.14 -20.68
CA PHE A 146 0.68 7.04 -19.63
C PHE A 146 2.22 7.08 -19.51
N SER A 147 2.96 6.46 -20.44
CA SER A 147 4.40 6.71 -20.56
C SER A 147 4.65 8.18 -20.87
N GLY A 148 5.66 8.78 -20.23
CA GLY A 148 6.06 10.16 -20.48
C GLY A 148 6.32 10.96 -19.20
N ASP A 149 6.37 12.27 -19.36
CA ASP A 149 6.76 13.22 -18.32
C ASP A 149 5.56 13.91 -17.67
N TYR A 150 5.62 14.04 -16.35
CA TYR A 150 4.60 14.72 -15.55
C TYR A 150 5.25 15.69 -14.58
N VAL A 151 4.67 16.87 -14.45
CA VAL A 151 5.20 17.96 -13.64
C VAL A 151 4.52 17.97 -12.28
N LYS A 152 5.32 18.03 -11.21
CA LYS A 152 4.85 18.14 -9.83
C LYS A 152 4.05 19.42 -9.65
N ILE A 153 2.96 19.32 -8.91
CA ILE A 153 2.14 20.45 -8.51
C ILE A 153 2.08 20.53 -7.00
N ASP A 154 2.07 21.76 -6.48
CA ASP A 154 1.89 22.03 -5.05
C ASP A 154 0.40 22.14 -4.67
N GLU A 155 -0.48 22.31 -5.67
CA GLU A 155 -1.92 22.33 -5.47
C GLU A 155 -2.51 20.92 -5.35
N THR A 156 -3.63 20.81 -4.63
CA THR A 156 -4.45 19.59 -4.67
C THR A 156 -5.05 19.44 -6.06
N LEU A 157 -5.06 18.21 -6.58
CA LEU A 157 -5.77 17.91 -7.81
C LEU A 157 -7.26 18.27 -7.69
N ASP A 158 -7.85 18.80 -8.76
CA ASP A 158 -9.28 19.05 -8.87
C ASP A 158 -10.09 17.74 -8.73
N GLU A 159 -10.54 17.46 -7.51
CA GLU A 159 -11.27 16.25 -7.14
C GLU A 159 -12.57 16.07 -7.94
N LYS A 160 -13.16 17.15 -8.49
CA LYS A 160 -14.38 17.05 -9.31
C LYS A 160 -14.11 16.44 -10.67
N GLN A 161 -12.88 16.54 -11.15
CA GLN A 161 -12.44 16.02 -12.44
C GLN A 161 -11.68 14.71 -12.31
N LEU A 162 -11.36 14.28 -11.09
CA LEU A 162 -10.68 13.04 -10.81
C LEU A 162 -11.64 11.89 -10.56
N ASP A 163 -11.18 10.71 -10.93
CA ASP A 163 -11.75 9.50 -10.40
C ASP A 163 -11.47 9.42 -8.89
N SER A 164 -12.54 9.46 -8.09
CA SER A 164 -12.47 9.34 -6.64
C SER A 164 -12.24 7.91 -6.14
N ARG A 165 -12.14 6.93 -7.05
CA ARG A 165 -11.90 5.53 -6.69
C ARG A 165 -10.46 5.34 -6.19
N VAL A 166 -10.32 4.70 -5.03
CA VAL A 166 -9.03 4.41 -4.37
C VAL A 166 -8.65 2.93 -4.44
N PHE A 167 -9.61 2.07 -4.79
CA PHE A 167 -9.38 0.69 -5.22
C PHE A 167 -10.22 0.45 -6.47
N LEU A 168 -9.66 -0.25 -7.45
CA LEU A 168 -10.37 -0.73 -8.64
C LEU A 168 -9.76 -2.05 -9.10
N LYS A 169 -10.58 -3.08 -9.26
CA LYS A 169 -10.17 -4.36 -9.82
C LYS A 169 -11.32 -4.98 -10.60
N THR A 170 -11.08 -5.31 -11.87
CA THR A 170 -11.99 -6.13 -12.68
C THR A 170 -11.52 -7.57 -12.65
N LEU A 171 -12.43 -8.48 -12.30
CA LEU A 171 -12.18 -9.91 -12.18
C LEU A 171 -13.16 -10.64 -13.10
N SER A 172 -12.68 -11.66 -13.83
CA SER A 172 -13.50 -12.42 -14.77
C SER A 172 -13.18 -13.91 -14.68
N MET A 173 -14.21 -14.74 -14.77
CA MET A 173 -14.11 -16.19 -14.94
C MET A 173 -15.23 -16.65 -15.87
N GLU A 174 -14.85 -17.29 -16.98
CA GLU A 174 -15.77 -17.61 -18.08
C GLU A 174 -16.57 -16.38 -18.54
N ASN A 175 -17.90 -16.44 -18.51
CA ASN A 175 -18.80 -15.35 -18.93
C ASN A 175 -19.23 -14.42 -17.79
N ILE A 176 -18.71 -14.61 -16.57
CA ILE A 176 -19.07 -13.80 -15.39
C ILE A 176 -17.92 -12.89 -15.02
N SER A 177 -18.24 -11.61 -14.79
CA SER A 177 -17.26 -10.60 -14.38
C SER A 177 -17.75 -9.77 -13.20
N PHE A 178 -16.82 -9.23 -12.43
CA PHE A 178 -17.08 -8.28 -11.36
C PHE A 178 -16.13 -7.09 -11.46
N ASP A 179 -16.69 -5.89 -11.47
CA ASP A 179 -15.93 -4.67 -11.18
C ASP A 179 -16.05 -4.38 -9.68
N VAL A 180 -14.92 -4.45 -8.98
CA VAL A 180 -14.81 -4.12 -7.56
C VAL A 180 -14.11 -2.78 -7.45
N SER A 181 -14.74 -1.82 -6.76
CA SER A 181 -14.13 -0.52 -6.52
C SER A 181 -14.47 0.05 -5.15
N THR A 182 -13.62 0.93 -4.64
CA THR A 182 -13.94 1.71 -3.45
C THR A 182 -13.75 3.20 -3.69
N THR A 183 -14.57 4.01 -3.04
CA THR A 183 -14.36 5.47 -2.93
C THR A 183 -14.29 5.87 -1.45
N GLY A 184 -13.78 7.07 -1.18
CA GLY A 184 -13.62 7.59 0.18
C GLY A 184 -12.16 7.55 0.65
N LYS A 185 -11.88 8.22 1.77
CA LYS A 185 -10.56 8.35 2.37
C LYS A 185 -10.65 8.09 3.88
N GLY A 186 -9.56 7.63 4.49
CA GLY A 186 -9.47 7.42 5.94
C GLY A 186 -10.06 6.07 6.38
N SER A 187 -10.73 6.07 7.54
CA SER A 187 -11.19 4.85 8.21
C SER A 187 -12.49 4.26 7.66
N ILE A 188 -13.15 4.91 6.71
CA ILE A 188 -14.37 4.39 6.09
C ILE A 188 -14.26 4.56 4.58
N GLN A 189 -14.47 3.46 3.85
CA GLN A 189 -14.59 3.47 2.39
C GLN A 189 -15.96 2.95 1.97
N LYS A 190 -16.45 3.41 0.82
CA LYS A 190 -17.63 2.87 0.18
C LYS A 190 -17.20 1.85 -0.88
N LEU A 191 -17.42 0.57 -0.59
CA LEU A 191 -17.26 -0.52 -1.54
C LEU A 191 -18.44 -0.57 -2.51
N THR A 192 -18.12 -0.73 -3.80
CA THR A 192 -19.05 -0.97 -4.89
C THR A 192 -18.60 -2.22 -5.66
N ILE A 193 -19.51 -3.18 -5.80
CA ILE A 193 -19.32 -4.39 -6.61
C ILE A 193 -20.38 -4.37 -7.71
N GLN A 194 -19.94 -4.35 -8.96
CA GLN A 194 -20.82 -4.42 -10.13
C GLN A 194 -20.62 -5.78 -10.82
N PRO A 195 -21.57 -6.72 -10.69
CA PRO A 195 -21.54 -7.97 -11.43
C PRO A 195 -21.94 -7.76 -12.91
N PHE A 196 -21.46 -8.64 -13.78
CA PHE A 196 -21.83 -8.73 -15.19
C PHE A 196 -21.93 -10.19 -15.62
N GLY A 197 -22.79 -10.47 -16.60
CA GLY A 197 -22.94 -11.80 -17.18
C GLY A 197 -23.91 -12.72 -16.45
N LEU A 198 -24.58 -12.24 -15.40
CA LEU A 198 -25.62 -12.99 -14.69
C LEU A 198 -26.94 -12.93 -15.47
N GLU A 199 -27.70 -14.02 -15.50
CA GLU A 199 -28.96 -14.07 -16.29
C GLU A 199 -30.10 -13.23 -15.67
N ILE A 200 -30.19 -13.15 -14.35
CA ILE A 200 -31.35 -12.57 -13.65
C ILE A 200 -31.00 -11.24 -12.99
N ASP A 201 -29.91 -11.20 -12.21
CA ASP A 201 -29.61 -10.03 -11.38
C ASP A 201 -28.15 -9.60 -11.50
N ASN A 202 -27.93 -8.47 -12.17
CA ASN A 202 -26.64 -7.79 -12.24
C ASN A 202 -26.65 -6.49 -11.43
N THR A 203 -27.51 -6.38 -10.41
CA THR A 203 -27.64 -5.16 -9.63
C THR A 203 -26.34 -4.85 -8.90
N LYS A 204 -25.94 -3.58 -8.96
CA LYS A 204 -24.80 -3.05 -8.24
C LYS A 204 -25.00 -3.20 -6.73
N ILE A 205 -24.01 -3.79 -6.07
CA ILE A 205 -23.95 -3.92 -4.62
C ILE A 205 -23.09 -2.79 -4.08
N THR A 206 -23.57 -2.09 -3.05
CA THR A 206 -22.79 -1.05 -2.37
C THR A 206 -22.89 -1.18 -0.87
N MET A 207 -21.77 -1.01 -0.18
CA MET A 207 -21.70 -1.04 1.28
C MET A 207 -20.55 -0.18 1.80
N GLU A 208 -20.65 0.22 3.06
CA GLU A 208 -19.51 0.82 3.77
C GLU A 208 -18.60 -0.30 4.31
N VAL A 209 -17.31 -0.04 4.30
CA VAL A 209 -16.30 -0.88 4.94
C VAL A 209 -15.52 -0.04 5.95
N ASP A 210 -15.34 -0.58 7.15
CA ASP A 210 -14.46 -0.01 8.16
C ASP A 210 -13.02 -0.38 7.80
N GLY A 211 -12.26 0.61 7.35
CA GLY A 211 -10.92 0.49 6.80
C GLY A 211 -10.87 0.54 5.28
N SER A 212 -9.97 -0.25 4.68
CA SER A 212 -9.67 -0.22 3.24
C SER A 212 -9.79 -1.59 2.60
N VAL A 213 -10.21 -1.63 1.34
CA VAL A 213 -10.06 -2.84 0.50
C VAL A 213 -8.61 -2.96 0.07
N THR A 214 -8.01 -4.13 0.30
CA THR A 214 -6.60 -4.40 0.00
C THR A 214 -6.42 -5.25 -1.25
N ASN A 215 -7.37 -6.15 -1.53
CA ASN A 215 -7.35 -6.97 -2.75
C ASN A 215 -8.75 -7.55 -3.01
N ALA A 216 -8.92 -8.14 -4.19
CA ALA A 216 -10.05 -9.01 -4.50
C ALA A 216 -9.59 -10.18 -5.39
N GLU A 217 -10.19 -11.36 -5.22
CA GLU A 217 -9.90 -12.57 -5.99
C GLU A 217 -11.20 -13.24 -6.46
N ILE A 218 -11.11 -14.00 -7.55
CA ILE A 218 -12.22 -14.77 -8.12
C ILE A 218 -11.77 -16.22 -8.33
N SER A 219 -12.58 -17.19 -7.92
CA SER A 219 -12.31 -18.62 -8.09
C SER A 219 -13.56 -19.47 -7.85
N ASP A 220 -13.64 -20.64 -8.46
CA ASP A 220 -14.67 -21.66 -8.17
C ASP A 220 -14.24 -22.49 -6.92
N LEU A 221 -14.62 -22.02 -5.73
CA LEU A 221 -14.14 -22.58 -4.46
C LEU A 221 -14.83 -23.90 -4.10
N ASN A 222 -16.08 -24.08 -4.53
CA ASN A 222 -16.85 -25.30 -4.28
C ASN A 222 -16.90 -26.27 -5.48
N SER A 223 -16.26 -25.91 -6.60
CA SER A 223 -16.20 -26.72 -7.82
C SER A 223 -17.56 -27.00 -8.45
N ASP A 224 -18.48 -26.02 -8.37
CA ASP A 224 -19.82 -26.10 -8.98
C ASP A 224 -19.88 -25.49 -10.40
N GLY A 225 -18.75 -25.00 -10.91
CA GLY A 225 -18.62 -24.36 -12.22
C GLY A 225 -18.92 -22.86 -12.21
N PHE A 226 -19.31 -22.28 -11.08
CA PHE A 226 -19.58 -20.86 -10.94
C PHE A 226 -18.60 -20.20 -9.96
N PRO A 227 -18.19 -18.94 -10.19
CA PRO A 227 -17.18 -18.31 -9.36
C PRO A 227 -17.74 -17.80 -8.04
N GLU A 228 -16.88 -17.81 -7.02
CA GLU A 228 -16.94 -16.93 -5.88
C GLU A 228 -16.05 -15.71 -6.07
N LEU A 229 -16.57 -14.53 -5.69
CA LEU A 229 -15.82 -13.30 -5.52
C LEU A 229 -15.46 -13.13 -4.04
N LEU A 230 -14.19 -12.91 -3.73
CA LEU A 230 -13.70 -12.57 -2.40
C LEU A 230 -13.05 -11.19 -2.44
N VAL A 231 -13.51 -10.28 -1.58
CA VAL A 231 -12.92 -8.94 -1.39
C VAL A 231 -12.31 -8.88 0.00
N TYR A 232 -11.02 -8.57 0.07
CA TYR A 232 -10.27 -8.48 1.32
C TYR A 232 -10.23 -7.05 1.81
N THR A 233 -10.46 -6.90 3.11
CA THR A 233 -10.49 -5.61 3.79
C THR A 233 -9.56 -5.65 4.99
N THR A 234 -9.02 -4.50 5.36
CA THR A 234 -8.24 -4.28 6.59
C THR A 234 -8.81 -3.09 7.34
N SER A 235 -9.18 -3.28 8.60
CA SER A 235 -9.68 -2.23 9.49
C SER A 235 -8.65 -1.13 9.75
N ALA A 236 -9.14 0.05 10.09
CA ALA A 236 -8.27 1.14 10.54
C ALA A 236 -7.73 0.86 11.95
N GLY A 237 -6.44 1.08 12.17
CA GLY A 237 -5.78 0.96 13.47
C GLY A 237 -4.51 0.12 13.41
N SER A 238 -3.77 0.07 14.53
CA SER A 238 -2.46 -0.60 14.55
C SER A 238 -2.53 -2.12 14.35
N GLY A 239 -3.67 -2.74 14.67
CA GLY A 239 -3.89 -4.17 14.45
C GLY A 239 -4.17 -4.53 12.99
N SER A 240 -4.63 -3.59 12.16
CA SER A 240 -4.99 -3.83 10.76
C SER A 240 -5.77 -5.13 10.57
N TYR A 241 -6.78 -5.38 11.41
CA TYR A 241 -7.53 -6.64 11.40
C TYR A 241 -8.19 -6.84 10.05
N GLY A 242 -7.97 -8.00 9.46
CA GLY A 242 -8.50 -8.30 8.16
C GLY A 242 -9.87 -8.98 8.21
N ASN A 243 -10.62 -8.79 7.14
CA ASN A 243 -11.93 -9.40 6.93
C ASN A 243 -12.16 -9.73 5.46
N VAL A 244 -13.04 -10.68 5.18
CA VAL A 244 -13.42 -11.10 3.83
C VAL A 244 -14.90 -10.82 3.61
N ILE A 245 -15.20 -10.02 2.57
CA ILE A 245 -16.54 -9.84 2.03
C ILE A 245 -16.62 -10.72 0.80
N ALA A 246 -17.50 -11.73 0.82
CA ALA A 246 -17.55 -12.72 -0.24
C ALA A 246 -18.96 -12.90 -0.81
N TYR A 247 -19.03 -13.20 -2.12
CA TYR A 247 -20.26 -13.49 -2.84
C TYR A 247 -20.06 -14.74 -3.68
N SER A 248 -21.08 -15.60 -3.71
CA SER A 248 -21.11 -16.79 -4.55
C SER A 248 -22.13 -16.61 -5.66
N VAL A 249 -21.78 -17.03 -6.88
CA VAL A 249 -22.69 -17.00 -8.01
C VAL A 249 -23.60 -18.22 -7.98
N ASN A 250 -24.91 -17.96 -8.01
CA ASN A 250 -25.94 -18.99 -7.96
C ASN A 250 -26.34 -19.40 -9.37
N ALA A 251 -25.75 -20.50 -9.86
CA ALA A 251 -26.08 -21.11 -11.15
C ALA A 251 -26.04 -20.12 -12.33
N GLY A 252 -25.14 -19.13 -12.29
CA GLY A 252 -24.99 -18.09 -13.32
C GLY A 252 -26.10 -17.04 -13.35
N LYS A 253 -27.01 -17.01 -12.36
CA LYS A 253 -28.23 -16.19 -12.41
C LYS A 253 -28.20 -14.97 -11.51
N SER A 254 -27.66 -15.12 -10.30
CA SER A 254 -27.61 -14.08 -9.27
C SER A 254 -26.43 -14.32 -8.35
N VAL A 255 -26.23 -13.45 -7.36
CA VAL A 255 -25.24 -13.64 -6.30
C VAL A 255 -25.89 -13.67 -4.92
N SER A 256 -25.28 -14.40 -4.00
CA SER A 256 -25.60 -14.36 -2.57
C SER A 256 -24.34 -14.18 -1.74
N GLN A 257 -24.43 -13.39 -0.67
CA GLN A 257 -23.31 -13.18 0.22
C GLN A 257 -22.92 -14.48 0.93
N ILE A 258 -21.62 -14.73 1.04
CA ILE A 258 -21.05 -15.82 1.83
C ILE A 258 -20.71 -15.28 3.21
N TYR A 259 -21.10 -16.02 4.25
CA TYR A 259 -20.71 -15.68 5.61
C TYR A 259 -19.24 -16.05 5.88
N PHE A 260 -18.43 -15.07 6.29
CA PHE A 260 -17.08 -15.28 6.79
C PHE A 260 -17.06 -15.17 8.33
N PRO A 261 -16.65 -16.21 9.06
CA PRO A 261 -16.74 -16.23 10.53
C PRO A 261 -15.66 -15.33 11.17
N PRO A 262 -16.01 -14.49 12.15
CA PRO A 262 -15.02 -13.76 12.95
C PRO A 262 -14.03 -14.69 13.66
N ILE A 263 -12.74 -14.35 13.64
CA ILE A 263 -11.70 -15.11 14.35
C ILE A 263 -12.00 -15.20 15.86
N ALA A 264 -12.60 -14.16 16.41
CA ALA A 264 -12.95 -14.07 17.83
C ALA A 264 -13.88 -15.19 18.30
N ASP A 265 -14.71 -15.71 17.39
CA ASP A 265 -15.75 -16.70 17.71
C ASP A 265 -15.20 -18.13 17.80
N ASN A 266 -13.97 -18.37 17.34
CA ASN A 266 -13.35 -19.68 17.38
C ASN A 266 -12.15 -19.70 18.36
N PRO A 267 -12.26 -20.43 19.49
CA PRO A 267 -11.22 -20.46 20.53
C PRO A 267 -9.85 -20.95 20.04
N LEU A 268 -9.82 -21.80 19.01
CA LEU A 268 -8.57 -22.32 18.44
C LEU A 268 -7.86 -21.26 17.59
N THR A 269 -8.62 -20.43 16.89
CA THR A 269 -8.06 -19.40 15.99
C THR A 269 -7.75 -18.09 16.72
N ASN A 270 -8.51 -17.76 17.78
CA ASN A 270 -8.39 -16.49 18.50
C ASN A 270 -7.13 -16.38 19.37
N LYS A 271 -6.56 -17.50 19.83
CA LYS A 271 -5.43 -17.48 20.78
C LYS A 271 -4.20 -16.79 20.20
N GLY A 272 -3.83 -15.62 20.73
CA GLY A 272 -2.66 -14.86 20.27
C GLY A 272 -2.87 -14.18 18.91
N TYR A 273 -4.12 -13.93 18.52
CA TYR A 273 -4.49 -13.16 17.34
C TYR A 273 -4.48 -11.66 17.65
N MET A 274 -3.85 -10.85 16.79
CA MET A 274 -3.80 -9.38 16.91
C MET A 274 -3.93 -8.69 15.55
N GLY A 275 -4.60 -9.34 14.58
CA GLY A 275 -4.74 -8.84 13.21
C GLY A 275 -3.51 -9.11 12.33
N HIS A 276 -3.20 -8.17 11.44
CA HIS A 276 -2.18 -8.29 10.37
C HIS A 276 -2.44 -9.48 9.45
N ASP A 277 -3.70 -9.64 9.08
CA ASP A 277 -4.18 -10.73 8.25
C ASP A 277 -3.76 -10.56 6.80
N GLU A 278 -3.28 -11.66 6.24
CA GLU A 278 -3.05 -11.83 4.81
C GLU A 278 -3.99 -12.92 4.31
N PHE A 279 -4.82 -12.57 3.32
CA PHE A 279 -5.71 -13.51 2.66
C PHE A 279 -5.22 -13.84 1.25
N SER A 280 -5.43 -15.08 0.84
CA SER A 280 -5.13 -15.55 -0.51
C SER A 280 -6.00 -16.75 -0.86
N ILE A 281 -6.40 -16.90 -2.12
CA ILE A 281 -6.91 -18.18 -2.62
C ILE A 281 -5.72 -19.07 -3.01
N VAL A 282 -5.67 -20.28 -2.45
CA VAL A 282 -4.67 -21.29 -2.85
C VAL A 282 -5.42 -22.49 -3.42
N LYS A 283 -5.40 -22.62 -4.75
CA LYS A 283 -6.27 -23.53 -5.51
C LYS A 283 -7.73 -23.11 -5.35
N ASN A 284 -8.52 -23.86 -4.57
CA ASN A 284 -9.94 -23.62 -4.33
C ASN A 284 -10.22 -23.43 -2.82
N ILE A 285 -9.22 -22.98 -2.06
CA ILE A 285 -9.29 -22.84 -0.60
C ILE A 285 -8.89 -21.42 -0.22
N LEU A 286 -9.75 -20.76 0.58
CA LEU A 286 -9.40 -19.49 1.21
C LEU A 286 -8.40 -19.75 2.33
N VAL A 287 -7.26 -19.06 2.27
CA VAL A 287 -6.21 -19.13 3.28
C VAL A 287 -6.05 -17.77 3.93
N GLN A 288 -6.04 -17.75 5.27
CA GLN A 288 -5.70 -16.60 6.10
C GLN A 288 -4.39 -16.87 6.83
N ARG A 289 -3.48 -15.89 6.85
CA ARG A 289 -2.21 -15.95 7.57
C ARG A 289 -2.06 -14.74 8.46
N PHE A 290 -1.59 -14.93 9.67
CA PHE A 290 -1.23 -13.83 10.57
C PHE A 290 -0.14 -14.26 11.55
N ARG A 291 0.54 -13.27 12.15
CA ARG A 291 1.53 -13.50 13.20
C ARG A 291 0.83 -13.85 14.51
N THR A 292 1.41 -14.76 15.29
CA THR A 292 0.89 -15.06 16.63
C THR A 292 1.66 -14.34 17.73
N TYR A 293 0.96 -14.04 18.81
CA TYR A 293 1.46 -13.26 19.95
C TYR A 293 1.30 -14.04 21.26
N LYS A 294 2.18 -13.77 22.23
CA LYS A 294 1.95 -14.24 23.61
C LYS A 294 0.96 -13.31 24.30
N GLU A 295 0.35 -13.82 25.36
CA GLU A 295 -0.48 -13.01 26.25
C GLU A 295 0.33 -11.82 26.81
N ASN A 296 -0.25 -10.62 26.80
CA ASN A 296 0.38 -9.35 27.17
C ASN A 296 1.53 -8.85 26.28
N ASN A 297 1.78 -9.47 25.12
CA ASN A 297 2.69 -8.85 24.15
C ASN A 297 2.05 -7.60 23.54
N GLU A 298 2.84 -6.55 23.39
CA GLU A 298 2.47 -5.44 22.50
C GLU A 298 2.44 -5.92 21.04
N ASN A 299 1.64 -5.24 20.21
CA ASN A 299 1.50 -5.53 18.79
C ASN A 299 2.84 -5.47 18.00
N SER A 300 3.84 -4.77 18.57
CA SER A 300 5.22 -4.69 18.08
C SER A 300 6.05 -5.97 18.28
N ASN A 301 5.59 -6.91 19.12
CA ASN A 301 6.38 -8.05 19.59
C ASN A 301 5.72 -9.42 19.27
N PRO A 302 5.67 -9.84 18.00
CA PRO A 302 5.16 -11.17 17.63
C PRO A 302 6.08 -12.29 18.11
N THR A 303 5.56 -13.51 18.22
CA THR A 303 6.33 -14.70 18.66
C THR A 303 7.34 -15.23 17.64
N GLY A 304 7.38 -14.64 16.44
CA GLY A 304 8.14 -15.16 15.30
C GLY A 304 7.47 -16.34 14.60
N LYS A 305 6.25 -16.72 14.98
CA LYS A 305 5.45 -17.74 14.28
C LYS A 305 4.37 -17.10 13.40
N ILE A 306 3.99 -17.83 12.36
CA ILE A 306 2.83 -17.57 11.52
C ILE A 306 1.80 -18.67 11.78
N ARG A 307 0.55 -18.26 12.02
CA ARG A 307 -0.60 -19.16 11.97
C ARG A 307 -1.22 -19.05 10.59
N GLN A 308 -1.51 -20.20 9.99
CA GLN A 308 -2.26 -20.29 8.73
C GLN A 308 -3.55 -21.06 8.99
N ILE A 309 -4.67 -20.46 8.63
CA ILE A 309 -6.00 -21.05 8.70
C ILE A 309 -6.49 -21.27 7.27
N LYS A 310 -7.00 -22.47 7.00
CA LYS A 310 -7.66 -22.82 5.76
C LYS A 310 -9.16 -22.88 5.99
N TYR A 311 -9.93 -22.29 5.08
CA TYR A 311 -11.37 -22.31 5.10
C TYR A 311 -11.92 -23.01 3.87
N LYS A 312 -12.91 -23.87 4.09
CA LYS A 312 -13.73 -24.45 3.01
C LYS A 312 -15.07 -23.75 2.94
N LEU A 313 -15.56 -23.58 1.72
CA LEU A 313 -16.91 -23.14 1.47
C LEU A 313 -17.87 -24.31 1.71
N THR A 314 -18.95 -24.06 2.45
CA THR A 314 -19.98 -25.05 2.75
C THR A 314 -21.36 -24.40 2.63
N ASP A 315 -22.38 -25.19 2.28
CA ASP A 315 -23.75 -24.72 2.31
C ASP A 315 -24.22 -24.58 3.78
N GLY A 316 -24.74 -23.40 4.13
CA GLY A 316 -25.45 -23.16 5.39
C GLY A 316 -26.96 -23.18 5.18
N GLU A 317 -27.71 -22.96 6.25
CA GLU A 317 -29.19 -22.98 6.20
C GLU A 317 -29.77 -21.86 5.32
N ALA A 318 -29.19 -20.66 5.39
CA ALA A 318 -29.67 -19.48 4.65
C ALA A 318 -28.70 -19.00 3.56
N SER A 319 -27.41 -19.25 3.72
CA SER A 319 -26.37 -18.86 2.77
C SER A 319 -25.18 -19.80 2.89
N ARG A 320 -24.33 -19.83 1.85
CA ARG A 320 -23.01 -20.44 1.94
C ARG A 320 -22.18 -19.74 3.03
N LYS A 321 -21.27 -20.49 3.66
CA LYS A 321 -20.40 -20.00 4.72
C LYS A 321 -19.02 -20.63 4.66
N PHE A 322 -18.02 -19.87 5.09
CA PHE A 322 -16.68 -20.39 5.33
C PHE A 322 -16.63 -21.13 6.67
N VAL A 323 -16.02 -22.32 6.66
CA VAL A 323 -15.77 -23.13 7.86
C VAL A 323 -14.30 -23.46 7.93
N VAL A 324 -13.72 -23.37 9.13
CA VAL A 324 -12.32 -23.74 9.39
C VAL A 324 -12.14 -25.22 9.05
N ASP A 325 -11.25 -25.49 8.09
CA ASP A 325 -10.86 -26.85 7.66
C ASP A 325 -9.56 -27.29 8.35
N ASN A 326 -8.58 -26.38 8.45
CA ASN A 326 -7.27 -26.72 9.01
C ASN A 326 -6.56 -25.50 9.58
N ILE A 327 -5.86 -25.70 10.70
CA ILE A 327 -5.02 -24.68 11.35
C ILE A 327 -3.62 -25.26 11.53
N ILE A 328 -2.60 -24.53 11.06
CA ILE A 328 -1.20 -24.88 11.29
C ILE A 328 -0.42 -23.66 11.79
N GLU A 329 0.64 -23.91 12.55
CA GLU A 329 1.62 -22.90 12.94
C GLU A 329 3.01 -23.31 12.47
N TYR A 330 3.79 -22.35 11.98
CA TYR A 330 5.16 -22.55 11.55
C TYR A 330 6.02 -21.32 11.84
N PRO A 331 7.35 -21.47 12.01
CA PRO A 331 8.23 -20.32 12.18
C PRO A 331 8.21 -19.42 10.94
N LYS A 332 8.21 -18.10 11.16
CA LYS A 332 8.42 -17.12 10.10
C LYS A 332 9.85 -17.31 9.56
N LYS A 333 9.97 -17.70 8.29
CA LYS A 333 11.26 -17.87 7.62
C LYS A 333 11.98 -16.54 7.44
#